data_AF-A0A9D5IN79-F1
#
_entry.id   AF-A0A9D5IN79-F1
#
_cell.length_a   1.000
_cell.length_b   1.000
_cell.length_c   1.000
_cell.angle_alpha   90.00
_cell.angle_beta   90.00
_cell.angle_gamma   90.00
#
_symmetry.space_group_name_H-M   'P 1'
#
loop_
_entity.id
_entity.type
_entity.pdbx_description
1 polymer ?
#
loop_
_entity_poly.entity_id
_entity_poly.type
_entity_poly.pdbx_seq_one_letter_code
_entity_poly.pdbx_strand_id
1 'polypeptide(L)' 'ELLMLDEPIAGMSARERDLTAELLQRICQNRAVIVIEHDMEFVKKIAHKVTVMHQGKILAEGPMDQVQADPKVIDVYLGH' A
#
# COMPACT_ATOMS: atom_id res chain seq x y z
N GLU A 1 9.55 -13.92 10.88
CA GLU A 1 8.07 -14.02 11.01
C GLU A 1 7.41 -13.15 9.95
N LEU A 2 6.19 -13.49 9.55
CA LEU A 2 5.41 -12.79 8.53
C LEU A 2 4.12 -12.25 9.17
N LEU A 3 3.80 -10.97 8.94
CA LEU A 3 2.53 -10.35 9.30
C LEU A 3 1.79 -9.97 8.01
N MET A 4 0.51 -10.29 7.93
CA MET A 4 -0.34 -9.90 6.80
C MET A 4 -1.52 -9.09 7.34
N LEU A 5 -1.78 -7.95 6.73
CA LEU A 5 -2.86 -7.04 7.09
C LEU A 5 -3.72 -6.77 5.87
N ASP A 6 -5.02 -7.00 6.02
CA ASP A 6 -6.01 -6.79 4.99
C ASP A 6 -6.85 -5.56 5.35
N GLU A 7 -6.69 -4.49 4.58
CA GLU A 7 -7.29 -3.17 4.78
C GLU A 7 -7.27 -2.64 6.24
N PRO A 8 -6.10 -2.63 6.91
CA PRO A 8 -5.99 -2.24 8.32
C PRO A 8 -6.48 -0.82 8.64
N ILE A 9 -6.59 0.09 7.66
CA ILE A 9 -7.03 1.47 7.90
C ILE A 9 -8.46 1.77 7.44
N ALA A 10 -9.23 0.75 7.03
CA ALA A 10 -10.63 0.92 6.65
C ALA A 10 -11.45 1.58 7.77
N GLY A 11 -12.22 2.62 7.43
CA GLY A 11 -13.09 3.33 8.38
C GLY A 11 -12.38 4.27 9.37
N MET A 12 -11.06 4.39 9.30
CA MET A 12 -10.29 5.29 10.18
C MET A 12 -10.32 6.75 9.71
N SER A 13 -10.30 7.68 10.66
CA SER A 13 -10.04 9.10 10.43
C SER A 13 -8.59 9.34 9.99
N ALA A 14 -8.30 10.49 9.37
CA ALA A 14 -6.94 10.82 8.91
C ALA A 14 -5.89 10.72 10.03
N ARG A 15 -6.23 11.18 11.25
CA ARG A 15 -5.34 11.08 12.41
C ARG A 15 -5.06 9.63 12.82
N GLU A 16 -6.07 8.77 12.78
CA GLU A 16 -5.92 7.35 13.13
C GLU A 16 -5.08 6.60 12.09
N ARG A 17 -5.19 6.98 10.80
CA ARG A 17 -4.33 6.44 9.72
C ARG A 17 -2.87 6.76 9.96
N ASP A 18 -2.56 8.01 10.31
CA ASP A 18 -1.19 8.44 10.60
C ASP A 18 -0.59 7.69 11.79
N LEU A 19 -1.34 7.57 12.89
CA LEU A 19 -0.92 6.81 14.06
C LEU A 19 -0.71 5.32 13.73
N THR A 20 -1.59 4.74 12.90
CA THR A 20 -1.45 3.36 12.45
C THR A 20 -0.22 3.18 11.57
N ALA A 21 0.08 4.13 10.67
CA ALA A 21 1.28 4.08 9.83
C ALA A 21 2.56 4.09 10.68
N GLU A 22 2.65 4.96 11.67
CA GLU A 22 3.78 5.02 12.61
C GLU A 22 3.93 3.71 13.40
N LEU A 23 2.82 3.14 13.86
CA LEU A 23 2.82 1.85 14.57
C LEU A 23 3.32 0.73 13.66
N LEU A 24 2.83 0.65 12.43
CA LEU A 24 3.27 -0.37 11.47
C LEU A 24 4.76 -0.23 11.17
N GLN A 25 5.27 0.96 10.93
CA GLN A 25 6.70 1.18 10.72
C GLN A 25 7.56 0.63 11.87
N ARG A 26 7.12 0.80 13.12
CA ARG A 26 7.82 0.24 14.31
C ARG A 26 7.75 -1.29 14.34
N ILE A 27 6.60 -1.87 14.00
CA ILE A 27 6.41 -3.33 13.99
C ILE A 27 7.21 -3.99 12.88
N CYS A 28 7.34 -3.33 11.72
CA CYS A 28 8.03 -3.83 10.53
C CYS A 28 9.55 -4.02 10.72
N GLN A 29 10.20 -3.36 11.68
CA GLN A 29 11.67 -3.31 11.78
C GLN A 29 12.35 -4.70 11.84
N ASN A 30 11.68 -5.72 12.37
CA ASN A 30 12.24 -7.06 12.57
C ASN A 30 11.41 -8.19 11.95
N ARG A 31 10.49 -7.88 11.02
CA ARG A 31 9.62 -8.87 10.39
C ARG A 31 9.20 -8.46 8.98
N ALA A 32 8.88 -9.46 8.15
CA ALA A 32 8.23 -9.18 6.86
C ALA A 32 6.76 -8.80 7.11
N VAL A 33 6.29 -7.74 6.46
CA VAL A 33 4.90 -7.30 6.53
C VAL A 33 4.35 -7.14 5.13
N ILE A 34 3.17 -7.74 4.89
CA ILE A 34 2.38 -7.55 3.68
C ILE A 34 1.12 -6.79 4.09
N VAL A 35 0.85 -5.69 3.40
CA VAL A 35 -0.32 -4.85 3.64
C VAL A 35 -1.09 -4.74 2.35
N ILE A 36 -2.39 -5.02 2.40
CA ILE A 36 -3.33 -4.82 1.31
C ILE A 36 -4.12 -3.56 1.63
N GLU A 37 -3.99 -2.54 0.79
CA GLU A 37 -4.63 -1.24 0.97
C GLU A 37 -4.95 -0.59 -0.37
N HIS A 38 -5.98 0.27 -0.37
CA HIS A 38 -6.36 1.10 -1.51
C HIS A 38 -6.01 2.59 -1.31
N ASP A 39 -5.60 2.99 -0.11
CA ASP A 39 -5.14 4.35 0.18
C ASP A 39 -3.65 4.52 -0.20
N MET A 40 -3.42 5.21 -1.32
CA MET A 40 -2.07 5.42 -1.87
C MET A 40 -1.16 6.26 -0.98
N GLU A 41 -1.71 7.22 -0.23
CA GLU A 41 -0.93 8.06 0.69
C GLU A 41 -0.42 7.24 1.87
N PHE A 42 -1.26 6.34 2.39
CA PHE A 42 -0.85 5.40 3.43
C PHE A 42 0.21 4.42 2.92
N VAL A 43 -0.03 3.77 1.77
CA VAL A 43 0.93 2.83 1.15
C VAL A 43 2.29 3.50 0.96
N LYS A 44 2.32 4.74 0.46
CA LYS A 44 3.54 5.52 0.27
C LYS A 44 4.33 5.76 1.57
N LYS A 45 3.66 5.86 2.72
CA LYS A 45 4.32 6.06 4.02
C LYS A 45 4.99 4.80 4.56
N ILE A 46 4.49 3.61 4.23
CA ILE A 46 4.93 2.36 4.87
C ILE A 46 5.64 1.38 3.93
N ALA A 47 5.38 1.45 2.62
CA ALA A 47 5.80 0.43 1.68
C ALA A 47 7.17 0.75 1.08
N HIS A 48 8.06 -0.24 1.13
CA HIS A 48 9.35 -0.22 0.42
C HIS A 48 9.19 -0.64 -1.05
N LYS A 49 8.20 -1.49 -1.31
CA LYS A 49 7.86 -2.04 -2.62
C LYS A 49 6.34 -2.17 -2.68
N VAL A 50 5.77 -1.78 -3.81
CA VAL A 50 4.33 -1.78 -4.07
C VAL A 50 4.07 -2.71 -5.24
N THR A 51 3.02 -3.53 -5.13
CA THR A 51 2.53 -4.37 -6.20
C THR A 51 1.08 -3.99 -6.47
N VAL A 52 0.78 -3.56 -7.69
CA VAL A 52 -0.58 -3.26 -8.14
C VAL A 52 -1.12 -4.47 -8.85
N MET A 53 -2.31 -4.91 -8.47
CA MET A 53 -3.02 -6.01 -9.11
C MET A 53 -4.29 -5.51 -9.80
N HIS A 54 -4.56 -6.04 -10.98
CA HIS A 54 -5.78 -5.79 -11.73
C HIS A 54 -6.28 -7.09 -12.36
N GLN A 55 -7.56 -7.41 -12.18
CA GLN A 55 -8.20 -8.65 -12.71
C GLN A 55 -7.41 -9.94 -12.40
N GLY A 56 -6.91 -10.06 -11.17
CA GLY A 56 -6.16 -11.24 -10.72
C GLY A 56 -4.74 -11.36 -11.29
N LYS A 57 -4.22 -10.32 -11.96
CA LYS A 57 -2.86 -10.28 -12.49
C LYS A 57 -2.08 -9.11 -11.90
N ILE A 58 -0.77 -9.27 -11.77
CA ILE A 58 0.12 -8.16 -11.44
C ILE A 58 0.16 -7.21 -12.64
N LEU A 59 -0.18 -5.96 -12.40
CA LEU A 59 -0.16 -4.89 -13.39
C LEU A 59 1.19 -4.19 -13.40
N ALA A 60 1.68 -3.82 -12.22
CA ALA A 60 2.94 -3.14 -12.00
C ALA A 60 3.51 -3.51 -10.63
N GLU A 61 4.83 -3.48 -10.51
CA GLU A 61 5.53 -3.76 -9.26
C GLU A 61 6.81 -2.93 -9.18
N GLY A 62 7.06 -2.30 -8.03
CA GLY A 62 8.27 -1.50 -7.83
C GLY A 62 8.14 -0.47 -6.71
N PRO A 63 9.08 0.47 -6.62
CA PRO A 63 8.98 1.66 -5.78
C PRO A 63 7.68 2.44 -6.07
N MET A 64 7.13 3.08 -5.04
CA MET A 64 5.84 3.79 -5.13
C MET A 64 5.85 4.89 -6.20
N ASP A 65 6.96 5.61 -6.34
CA ASP A 65 7.16 6.68 -7.33
C ASP A 65 7.16 6.18 -8.77
N GLN A 66 7.70 4.99 -9.02
CA GLN A 66 7.64 4.33 -10.32
C GLN A 66 6.23 3.82 -10.61
N VAL A 67 5.60 3.16 -9.64
CA VAL A 67 4.27 2.56 -9.79
C VAL A 67 3.19 3.61 -10.02
N GLN A 68 3.20 4.72 -9.27
CA GLN A 68 2.21 5.79 -9.43
C GLN A 68 2.34 6.54 -10.78
N ALA A 69 3.52 6.47 -11.41
CA ALA A 69 3.78 7.10 -12.71
C ALA A 69 3.49 6.17 -13.89
N ASP A 70 3.19 4.90 -13.64
CA ASP A 70 2.87 3.93 -14.69
C ASP A 70 1.50 4.30 -15.31
N PRO A 71 1.43 4.63 -16.61
CA PRO A 71 0.19 4.98 -17.27
C PRO A 71 -0.90 3.91 -17.12
N LYS A 72 -0.54 2.63 -17.08
CA LYS A 72 -1.51 1.54 -16.89
C LYS A 72 -2.12 1.55 -15.49
N VAL A 73 -1.31 1.89 -14.48
CA VAL A 73 -1.79 2.02 -13.09
C VAL A 73 -2.74 3.20 -13.00
N ILE A 74 -2.40 4.32 -13.64
CA ILE A 74 -3.24 5.52 -13.70
C ILE A 74 -4.58 5.22 -14.38
N ASP A 75 -4.57 4.56 -15.54
CA ASP A 75 -5.78 4.21 -16.29
C ASP A 75 -6.73 3.32 -15.45
N VAL A 76 -6.17 2.32 -14.77
CA VAL A 76 -6.94 1.42 -13.90
C VAL A 76 -7.51 2.13 -12.66
N TYR A 77 -6.77 3.09 -12.09
CA TYR A 77 -7.24 3.84 -10.91
C TYR A 77 -8.26 4.94 -11.25
N LEU A 78 -8.18 5.53 -12.46
CA LEU A 78 -9.07 6.60 -12.90
C LEU A 78 -10.32 6.09 -13.66
N GLY A 79 -10.35 4.81 -14.04
CA GLY A 79 -11.55 4.16 -14.56
C GLY A 79 -11.95 4.63 -15.96
N HIS A 80 -11.03 4.52 -16.92
CA HIS A 80 -11.36 4.63 -18.35
C HIS A 80 -11.75 3.28 -18.95
#